data_AF-A0A4Q3RYB8-F1
#
_entry.id   AF-A0A4Q3RYB8-F1
#
_cell.length_a   1.000
_cell.length_b   1.000
_cell.length_c   1.000
_cell.angle_alpha   90.00
_cell.angle_beta   90.00
_cell.angle_gamma   90.00
#
_symmetry.space_group_name_H-M   'P 1'
#
loop_
_entity.id
_entity.type
_entity.pdbx_description
1 polymer ?
#
loop_
_entity_poly.entity_id
_entity_poly.type
_entity_poly.pdbx_seq_one_letter_code
_entity_poly.pdbx_strand_id
1 'polypeptide(L)'
;QANFVADLDISKPEVLEPLLAEVGASPGAVFDAAGSEATKARLKEHVTQARERGLFGSPSFLTADGELFWGNDRLESALDWALHHAKMETA
;
A
#
# COMPACT_ATOMS: atom_id res chain seq x y z
N GLN A 1 -8.64 -10.92 -6.73
CA GLN A 1 -9.96 -10.54 -7.31
C GLN A 1 -11.12 -10.68 -6.33
N ALA A 2 -10.95 -11.38 -5.20
CA ALA A 2 -12.01 -11.66 -4.21
C ALA A 2 -12.95 -10.48 -3.89
N ASN A 3 -12.43 -9.32 -3.49
CA ASN A 3 -13.29 -8.17 -3.15
C ASN A 3 -13.94 -7.54 -4.40
N PHE A 4 -13.17 -6.84 -5.24
CA PHE A 4 -13.75 -6.00 -6.30
C PHE A 4 -14.41 -6.72 -7.48
N VAL A 5 -14.13 -8.02 -7.71
CA VAL A 5 -14.71 -8.77 -8.84
C VAL A 5 -15.76 -9.77 -8.35
N ALA A 6 -15.45 -10.50 -7.29
CA ALA A 6 -16.30 -11.57 -6.78
C ALA A 6 -17.17 -11.16 -5.57
N ASP A 7 -17.06 -9.91 -5.11
CA ASP A 7 -17.80 -9.34 -3.98
C ASP A 7 -17.69 -10.16 -2.69
N LEU A 8 -16.52 -10.77 -2.47
CA LEU A 8 -16.22 -11.55 -1.27
C LEU A 8 -15.64 -10.66 -0.18
N ASP A 9 -16.03 -10.95 1.07
CA ASP A 9 -15.52 -10.27 2.25
C ASP A 9 -14.08 -10.72 2.57
N ILE A 10 -13.11 -9.90 2.19
CA ILE A 10 -11.68 -10.15 2.44
C ILE A 10 -11.26 -9.93 3.91
N SER A 11 -12.19 -9.64 4.83
CA SER A 11 -11.91 -9.73 6.27
C SER A 11 -11.99 -11.16 6.82
N LYS A 12 -12.52 -12.10 6.02
CA LYS A 12 -12.76 -13.48 6.42
C LYS A 12 -11.55 -14.39 6.13
N PRO A 13 -11.03 -15.14 7.13
CA PRO A 13 -9.94 -16.10 6.91
C PRO A 13 -10.26 -17.11 5.81
N GLU A 14 -11.50 -17.61 5.74
CA GLU A 14 -11.95 -18.57 4.74
C GLU A 14 -11.89 -18.04 3.29
N VAL A 15 -11.90 -16.72 3.11
CA VAL A 15 -11.68 -16.07 1.79
C VAL A 15 -10.19 -15.90 1.51
N LEU A 16 -9.38 -15.59 2.53
CA LEU A 16 -7.95 -15.32 2.37
C LEU A 16 -7.08 -16.57 2.27
N GLU A 17 -7.42 -17.65 2.99
CA GLU A 17 -6.67 -18.92 2.99
C GLU A 17 -6.33 -19.47 1.60
N PRO A 18 -7.30 -19.69 0.70
CA PRO A 18 -7.01 -20.22 -0.62
C PRO A 18 -6.18 -19.24 -1.46
N LEU A 19 -6.39 -17.93 -1.30
CA LEU A 19 -5.64 -16.89 -2.04
C LEU A 19 -4.17 -16.85 -1.59
N LEU A 20 -3.92 -17.01 -0.29
CA LEU A 20 -2.56 -17.08 0.26
C LEU A 20 -1.84 -18.34 -0.24
N ALA A 21 -2.53 -19.48 -0.28
CA ALA A 21 -1.99 -20.71 -0.84
C ALA A 21 -1.71 -20.61 -2.35
N GLU A 22 -2.59 -19.96 -3.11
CA GLU A 22 -2.45 -19.74 -4.56
C GLU A 22 -1.18 -18.97 -4.92
N VAL A 23 -0.79 -17.98 -4.10
CA VAL A 23 0.47 -17.22 -4.28
C VAL A 23 1.69 -17.92 -3.67
N GLY A 24 1.54 -19.17 -3.21
CA GLY A 24 2.63 -19.98 -2.66
C GLY A 24 3.01 -19.68 -1.20
N ALA A 25 2.19 -18.92 -0.48
CA ALA A 25 2.41 -18.66 0.94
C ALA A 25 1.75 -19.74 1.82
N SER A 26 2.27 -19.94 3.03
CA SER A 26 1.60 -20.75 4.05
C SER A 26 0.53 -19.92 4.76
N PRO A 27 -0.77 -20.22 4.63
CA PRO A 27 -1.82 -19.38 5.22
C PRO A 27 -1.69 -19.22 6.73
N GLY A 28 -1.42 -20.33 7.45
CA GLY A 28 -1.22 -20.30 8.91
C GLY A 28 -0.06 -19.39 9.32
N ALA A 29 1.10 -19.52 8.66
CA ALA A 29 2.26 -18.68 8.96
C ALA A 29 1.99 -17.19 8.65
N VAL A 30 1.22 -16.89 7.60
CA VAL A 30 0.83 -15.51 7.27
C VAL A 30 -0.12 -14.94 8.32
N PHE A 31 -1.13 -15.69 8.76
CA PHE A 31 -2.04 -15.20 9.80
C PHE A 31 -1.34 -15.00 11.15
N ASP A 32 -0.46 -15.92 11.54
CA ASP A 32 0.35 -15.78 12.75
C ASP A 32 1.21 -14.50 12.67
N ALA A 33 1.88 -14.28 11.53
CA ALA A 33 2.68 -13.08 11.31
C ALA A 33 1.82 -11.82 11.30
N ALA A 34 0.67 -11.82 10.63
CA ALA A 34 -0.25 -10.69 10.55
C ALA A 34 -0.86 -10.32 11.91
N GLY A 35 -1.15 -11.33 12.73
CA GLY A 35 -1.67 -11.18 14.09
C GLY A 35 -0.64 -10.75 15.13
N SER A 36 0.66 -10.87 14.81
CA SER A 36 1.75 -10.55 15.74
C SER A 36 1.81 -9.07 16.12
N GLU A 37 2.27 -8.79 17.33
CA GLU A 37 2.43 -7.42 17.82
C GLU A 37 3.47 -6.62 17.00
N ALA A 38 4.50 -7.30 16.50
CA ALA A 38 5.51 -6.69 15.64
C ALA A 38 4.89 -6.16 14.33
N THR A 39 4.04 -6.95 13.66
CA THR A 39 3.36 -6.52 12.42
C THR A 39 2.38 -5.39 12.69
N LYS A 40 1.61 -5.45 13.78
CA LYS A 40 0.69 -4.36 14.17
C LYS A 40 1.43 -3.06 14.48
N ALA A 41 2.57 -3.14 15.19
CA ALA A 41 3.40 -1.98 15.48
C ALA A 41 3.93 -1.35 14.19
N ARG A 42 4.45 -2.17 13.27
CA ARG A 42 4.93 -1.73 11.96
C ARG A 42 3.81 -1.09 11.11
N LEU A 43 2.60 -1.63 11.14
CA LEU A 43 1.45 -1.02 10.45
C LEU A 43 1.15 0.38 10.99
N LYS A 44 1.15 0.56 12.32
CA LYS A 44 0.95 1.87 12.95
C LYS A 44 2.06 2.85 12.55
N GLU A 45 3.30 2.38 12.55
CA GLU A 45 4.45 3.19 12.13
C GLU A 45 4.33 3.65 10.67
N HIS A 46 3.96 2.76 9.74
CA HIS A 46 3.73 3.15 8.34
C HIS A 46 2.62 4.21 8.21
N VAL A 47 1.54 4.12 9.02
CA VAL A 47 0.47 5.13 9.03
C VAL A 47 0.98 6.47 9.55
N THR A 48 1.81 6.48 10.60
CA THR A 48 2.45 7.70 11.11
C THR A 48 3.36 8.31 10.07
N GLN A 49 4.24 7.53 9.44
CA GLN A 49 5.15 8.00 8.38
C GLN A 49 4.39 8.60 7.19
N ALA A 50 3.29 7.97 6.77
CA ALA A 50 2.44 8.50 5.71
C ALA A 50 1.86 9.88 6.09
N ARG A 51 1.35 10.02 7.32
CA ARG A 51 0.80 11.29 7.83
C ARG A 51 1.86 12.39 7.94
N GLU A 52 3.05 12.06 8.44
CA GLU A 52 4.17 13.00 8.55
C GLU A 52 4.64 13.51 7.18
N ARG A 53 4.50 12.69 6.14
CA ARG A 53 4.76 13.06 4.74
C ARG A 53 3.57 13.73 4.04
N GLY A 54 2.49 14.02 4.77
CA GLY A 54 1.31 14.68 4.23
C GLY A 54 0.40 13.79 3.37
N LEU A 55 0.59 12.46 3.33
CA LEU A 55 -0.30 11.58 2.58
C LEU A 55 -1.68 11.50 3.26
N PHE A 56 -2.71 11.58 2.43
CA PHE A 56 -4.11 11.37 2.81
C PHE A 56 -4.86 10.70 1.67
N GLY A 57 -6.00 10.06 1.97
CA GLY A 57 -6.81 9.38 0.97
C GLY A 57 -6.14 8.16 0.33
N SER A 58 -6.82 7.54 -0.64
CA SER A 58 -6.29 6.43 -1.44
C SER A 58 -6.97 6.40 -2.82
N PRO A 59 -6.21 6.17 -3.92
CA PRO A 59 -4.76 6.11 -3.96
C PRO A 59 -4.13 7.52 -3.89
N SER A 60 -2.92 7.60 -3.36
CA SER A 60 -2.08 8.81 -3.30
C SER A 60 -0.64 8.45 -3.62
N PHE A 61 0.06 9.31 -4.36
CA PHE A 61 1.42 9.10 -4.85
C PHE A 61 2.30 10.25 -4.36
N LEU A 62 3.42 9.93 -3.71
CA LEU A 62 4.44 10.91 -3.31
C LEU A 62 5.70 10.64 -4.12
N THR A 63 6.19 11.63 -4.85
CA THR A 63 7.42 11.52 -5.63
C THR A 63 8.65 11.72 -4.73
N ALA A 64 9.85 11.43 -5.25
CA ALA A 64 11.09 11.46 -4.46
C ALA A 64 11.43 12.87 -3.93
N ASP A 65 11.04 13.91 -4.66
CA ASP A 65 11.18 15.32 -4.30
C ASP A 65 10.03 15.84 -3.42
N GLY A 66 9.09 14.98 -3.02
CA GLY A 66 8.02 15.30 -2.07
C GLY A 66 6.74 15.85 -2.70
N GLU A 67 6.62 15.90 -4.03
CA GLU A 67 5.37 16.30 -4.68
C GLU A 67 4.29 15.22 -4.48
N LEU A 68 3.08 15.66 -4.08
CA LEU A 68 1.96 14.78 -3.72
C LEU A 68 0.84 14.85 -4.77
N PHE A 69 0.45 13.69 -5.29
CA PHE A 69 -0.67 13.53 -6.22
C PHE A 69 -1.74 12.65 -5.58
N TRP A 70 -2.96 13.15 -5.46
CA TRP A 70 -4.10 12.42 -4.89
C TRP A 70 -5.13 12.05 -5.97
N GLY A 71 -5.48 10.76 -6.04
CA GLY A 71 -6.45 10.22 -7.00
C GLY A 71 -5.79 9.37 -8.11
N ASN A 72 -6.48 8.32 -8.54
CA ASN A 72 -5.98 7.42 -9.59
C ASN A 72 -5.82 8.13 -10.94
N ASP A 73 -6.68 9.10 -11.22
CA ASP A 73 -6.61 10.00 -12.38
C ASP A 73 -5.35 10.87 -12.41
N ARG A 74 -4.59 10.92 -11.30
CA ARG A 74 -3.33 11.66 -11.18
C ARG A 74 -2.09 10.78 -11.29
N LEU A 75 -2.23 9.47 -11.48
CA LEU A 75 -1.08 8.57 -11.61
C LEU A 75 -0.16 8.98 -12.77
N GLU A 76 -0.71 9.23 -13.96
CA GLU A 76 0.09 9.63 -15.13
C GLU A 76 0.84 10.94 -14.87
N SER A 77 0.18 11.92 -14.23
CA SER A 77 0.83 13.18 -13.84
C SER A 77 1.96 12.97 -12.83
N ALA A 78 1.79 12.06 -11.87
CA ALA A 78 2.83 11.74 -10.89
C ALA A 78 4.06 11.09 -11.55
N LEU A 79 3.83 10.20 -12.52
CA LEU A 79 4.90 9.58 -13.30
C LEU A 79 5.62 10.60 -14.19
N ASP A 80 4.86 11.44 -14.89
CA ASP A 80 5.43 12.54 -15.70
C ASP A 80 6.24 13.50 -14.83
N TRP A 81 5.74 13.86 -13.64
CA TRP A 81 6.49 14.68 -12.69
C TRP A 81 7.80 14.02 -12.31
N ALA A 82 7.76 12.76 -11.85
CA ALA A 82 8.95 12.02 -11.44
C ALA A 82 9.99 11.89 -12.56
N LEU A 83 9.58 11.77 -13.83
CA LEU A 83 10.52 11.69 -14.96
C LEU A 83 11.21 13.02 -15.27
N HIS A 84 10.51 14.14 -15.11
CA HIS A 84 11.00 15.45 -15.54
C HIS A 84 11.56 16.32 -14.41
N HIS A 85 11.22 16.02 -13.15
CA HIS A 85 11.56 16.84 -11.98
C HIS A 85 12.47 16.14 -10.97
N ALA A 86 12.85 14.86 -11.19
CA ALA A 86 13.77 14.11 -10.33
C ALA A 86 15.21 14.67 -10.20
N LYS A 87 15.51 15.82 -10.80
CA LYS A 87 16.82 16.49 -10.71
C LYS A 87 16.68 17.95 -10.31
N MET A 88 16.40 18.23 -9.04
CA MET A 88 16.72 19.52 -8.41
C MET A 88 17.29 19.40 -6.98
N GLU A 89 17.99 18.30 -6.66
CA GLU A 89 18.86 18.21 -5.47
C GLU A 89 20.24 17.63 -5.83
N THR A 90 21.01 18.42 -6.57
CA THR A 90 22.48 18.40 -6.45
C THR A 90 22.97 19.84 -6.53
N ALA A 91 22.99 20.50 -5.37
CA ALA A 91 23.79 21.69 -5.10
C ALA A 91 24.18 21.68 -3.61
#